data_AF-A0A926X347-F1
#
_entry.id   AF-A0A926X347-F1
#
_cell.length_a   1.000
_cell.length_b   1.000
_cell.length_c   1.000
_cell.angle_alpha   90.00
_cell.angle_beta   90.00
_cell.angle_gamma   90.00
#
_symmetry.space_group_name_H-M   'P 1'
#
loop_
_entity.id
_entity.type
_entity.pdbx_description
1 polymer ?
#
loop_
_entity_poly.entity_id
_entity_poly.type
_entity_poly.pdbx_seq_one_letter_code
_entity_poly.pdbx_strand_id
1 'polypeptide(L)' 'MSHPVGAIAYEGQYYAYVKFFPTVEAAQRGADRLIEKGNAVILTRIPKGLVLWVHEPEAKLARKP' A
#
# COMPACT_ATOMS: atom_id res chain seq x y z
N MET A 1 8.70 17.01 8.45
CA MET A 1 8.32 17.28 7.04
C MET A 1 8.00 15.95 6.39
N SER A 2 6.75 15.71 6.00
CA SER A 2 6.36 14.47 5.30
C SER A 2 6.85 14.53 3.86
N HIS A 3 7.68 13.57 3.47
CA HIS A 3 8.07 13.42 2.08
C HIS A 3 6.86 12.89 1.29
N PRO A 4 6.67 13.31 0.02
CA PRO A 4 5.64 12.72 -0.82
C PRO A 4 5.88 11.22 -0.93
N VAL A 5 4.83 10.43 -0.66
CA VAL A 5 4.84 8.98 -0.82
C VAL A 5 4.11 8.61 -2.10
N GLY A 6 4.51 7.50 -2.72
CA GLY A 6 3.75 6.93 -3.84
C GLY A 6 2.35 6.52 -3.38
N ALA A 7 1.37 6.64 -4.26
CA ALA A 7 0.01 6.19 -4.01
C ALA A 7 -0.60 5.57 -5.28
N ILE A 8 -1.58 4.69 -5.09
CA ILE A 8 -2.35 4.07 -6.18
C ILE A 8 -3.85 4.20 -5.91
N ALA A 9 -4.63 4.18 -6.98
CA ALA A 9 -6.07 4.00 -6.93
C ALA A 9 -6.41 2.58 -7.42
N TYR A 10 -7.14 1.82 -6.61
CA TYR A 10 -7.56 0.45 -6.93
C TYR A 10 -8.98 0.24 -6.40
N GLU A 11 -9.88 -0.27 -7.25
CA GLU A 11 -11.30 -0.50 -6.91
C GLU A 11 -12.00 0.72 -6.26
N GLY A 12 -11.69 1.92 -6.73
CA GLY A 12 -12.28 3.17 -6.22
C GLY A 12 -11.75 3.60 -4.84
N GLN A 13 -10.75 2.90 -4.31
CA GLN A 13 -10.09 3.21 -3.04
C GLN A 13 -8.66 3.73 -3.29
N TYR A 14 -8.12 4.49 -2.33
CA TYR A 14 -6.76 5.02 -2.40
C TYR A 14 -5.85 4.30 -1.41
N TYR A 15 -4.62 4.03 -1.85
CA TYR A 15 -3.64 3.35 -1.02
C TYR A 15 -2.28 4.05 -1.08
N ALA A 16 -1.62 4.16 0.07
CA ALA A 16 -0.29 4.72 0.20
C ALA A 16 0.79 3.62 0.18
N TYR A 17 1.94 3.93 -0.42
CA TYR A 17 3.10 3.05 -0.43
C TYR A 17 3.62 2.82 0.98
N VAL A 18 3.77 1.55 1.37
CA VAL A 18 4.42 1.18 2.62
C VAL A 18 5.83 0.68 2.36
N LYS A 19 5.96 -0.43 1.60
CA LYS A 19 7.24 -1.13 1.45
C LYS A 19 7.26 -2.11 0.29
N PHE A 20 8.41 -2.20 -0.37
CA PHE A 20 8.76 -3.28 -1.29
C PHE A 20 9.32 -4.51 -0.57
N PHE A 21 8.95 -5.69 -1.06
CA PHE A 21 9.43 -6.99 -0.60
C PHE A 21 9.89 -7.84 -1.80
N PRO A 22 11.08 -8.48 -1.73
CA PRO A 22 11.59 -9.30 -2.84
C PRO A 22 10.90 -10.67 -2.94
N THR A 23 10.27 -11.16 -1.88
CA THR A 23 9.59 -12.47 -1.87
C THR A 23 8.16 -12.37 -1.35
N VAL A 24 7.34 -13.35 -1.72
CA VAL A 24 5.94 -13.45 -1.31
C VAL A 24 5.83 -13.65 0.20
N GLU A 25 6.68 -14.48 0.79
CA GLU A 25 6.64 -14.80 2.22
C GLU A 25 6.98 -13.57 3.07
N ALA A 26 7.95 -12.76 2.63
CA ALA A 26 8.29 -11.51 3.30
C ALA A 26 7.16 -10.47 3.18
N ALA A 27 6.53 -10.39 2.01
CA ALA A 27 5.39 -9.52 1.77
C ALA A 27 4.19 -9.89 2.65
N GLN A 28 3.88 -11.19 2.75
CA GLN A 28 2.78 -11.70 3.55
C GLN A 28 2.97 -11.39 5.03
N ARG A 29 4.15 -11.67 5.59
CA ARG A 29 4.46 -11.30 6.99
C ARG A 29 4.35 -9.79 7.24
N GLY A 30 4.67 -8.97 6.23
CA GLY A 30 4.50 -7.52 6.29
C GLY A 30 3.03 -7.11 6.33
N ALA A 31 2.22 -7.72 5.46
CA ALA A 31 0.77 -7.51 5.40
C ALA A 31 0.08 -7.94 6.70
N ASP A 32 0.36 -9.15 7.20
CA ASP A 32 -0.24 -9.71 8.41
C ASP A 32 -0.07 -8.77 9.61
N ARG A 33 1.14 -8.22 9.80
CA ARG A 33 1.43 -7.26 10.89
C ARG A 33 0.64 -5.96 10.80
N LEU A 34 0.26 -5.52 9.60
CA LEU A 34 -0.57 -4.32 9.42
C LEU A 34 -2.04 -4.65 9.61
N ILE A 35 -2.48 -5.81 9.14
CA ILE A 35 -3.83 -6.34 9.33
C ILE A 35 -4.12 -6.54 10.82
N GLU A 36 -3.19 -7.12 11.57
CA GLU A 36 -3.27 -7.27 13.03
C GLU A 36 -3.44 -5.92 13.77
N LYS A 37 -2.99 -4.83 13.15
CA LYS A 37 -3.16 -3.46 13.66
C LYS A 37 -4.43 -2.77 13.16
N GLY A 38 -5.31 -3.50 12.48
CA GLY A 38 -6.58 -2.99 11.96
C GLY A 38 -6.48 -2.26 10.61
N ASN A 39 -5.35 -2.36 9.91
CA ASN A 39 -5.20 -1.72 8.60
C ASN A 39 -5.72 -2.65 7.49
N ALA A 40 -6.44 -2.09 6.53
CA ALA A 40 -6.68 -2.75 5.25
C ALA A 40 -5.46 -2.53 4.33
N VAL A 41 -4.98 -3.59 3.68
CA VAL A 41 -3.78 -3.56 2.85
C VAL A 41 -3.98 -4.33 1.55
N ILE A 42 -3.22 -3.98 0.52
CA ILE A 42 -3.12 -4.77 -0.70
C ILE A 42 -1.66 -5.00 -1.09
N LEU A 43 -1.42 -6.09 -1.82
CA LEU A 43 -0.12 -6.42 -2.40
C LEU A 43 -0.20 -6.40 -3.92
N THR A 44 0.62 -5.58 -4.57
CA THR A 44 0.76 -5.58 -6.03
C THR A 44 2.06 -6.25 -6.44
N ARG A 45 2.03 -7.08 -7.49
CA ARG A 45 3.24 -7.70 -8.04
C ARG A 45 3.94 -6.74 -9.02
N ILE A 46 5.27 -6.68 -8.92
CA ILE A 46 6.15 -5.98 -9.85
C ILE A 46 7.27 -6.95 -10.30
N PRO A 47 8.04 -6.66 -11.37
CA PRO A 47 9.07 -7.59 -11.85
C PRO A 47 10.11 -8.00 -10.79
N LYS A 48 10.38 -7.12 -9.83
CA LYS A 48 11.38 -7.35 -8.77
C LYS A 48 10.81 -8.00 -7.50
N GLY A 49 9.49 -8.18 -7.38
CA GLY A 49 8.85 -8.68 -6.16
C GLY A 49 7.43 -8.14 -5.94
N LEU A 50 7.11 -7.72 -4.72
CA LEU A 50 5.79 -7.20 -4.35
C LEU A 50 5.90 -5.86 -3.63
N VAL A 51 4.87 -5.04 -3.76
CA VAL A 51 4.73 -3.79 -3.02
C VAL A 51 3.51 -3.89 -2.13
N LEU A 52 3.70 -3.54 -0.86
CA LEU A 52 2.66 -3.41 0.15
C LEU A 52 2.13 -1.98 0.17
N TRP A 53 0.81 -1.88 0.10
CA TRP A 53 0.06 -0.64 0.14
C TRP A 53 -0.95 -0.68 1.27
N VAL A 54 -1.16 0.44 1.95
CA VAL A 54 -2.14 0.58 3.02
C VAL A 54 -3.30 1.44 2.57
N HIS A 55 -4.53 1.04 2.90
CA HIS A 55 -5.74 1.78 2.58
C HIS A 55 -5.80 3.07 3.39
N GLU A 56 -6.09 4.18 2.70
CA GLU A 56 -6.24 5.50 3.30
C GLU A 56 -7.71 5.92 3.14
N PRO A 57 -8.60 5.59 4.09
CA PRO A 57 -10.05 5.78 3.93
C PRO A 57 -10.47 7.25 3.79
N GLU A 58 -9.65 8.17 4.28
CA GLU A 58 -9.89 9.61 4.21
C GLU A 58 -9.17 10.28 3.04
N ALA A 59 -8.39 9.52 2.25
CA ALA A 59 -7.64 10.09 1.14
C ALA A 59 -8.57 10.64 0.07
N LYS A 60 -8.17 11.80 -0.46
CA LYS A 60 -8.85 12.51 -1.54
C LYS A 60 -7.81 12.96 -2.53
N LEU A 61 -8.18 13.02 -3.81
CA LEU A 61 -7.34 13.63 -4.82
C LEU A 61 -7.11 15.10 -4.47
N ALA A 62 -5.85 15.52 -4.40
CA ALA A 62 -5.49 16.90 -4.10
C ALA A 62 -6.03 17.90 -5.13
N ARG A 63 -6.20 17.45 -6.39
CA ARG A 63 -6.95 18.14 -7.46
C ARG A 63 -7.58 17.11 -8.39
N LYS A 64 -8.75 17.44 -8.95
CA LYS A 64 -9.30 16.69 -10.11
C LYS A 64 -8.37 16.90 -11.32
N PRO A 65 -8.16 15.88 -12.16
CA PRO A 65 -7.48 16.05 -13.44
C PRO A 65 -8.22 17.05 -14.33
#